data_AF-A0A0Q9U625-F1
#
_entry.id   AF-A0A0Q9U625-F1
#
_cell.length_a   1.000
_cell.length_b   1.000
_cell.length_c   1.000
_cell.angle_alpha   90.00
_cell.angle_beta   90.00
_cell.angle_gamma   90.00
#
_symmetry.space_group_name_H-M   'P 1'
#
loop_
_entity.id
_entity.type
_entity.pdbx_description
1 polymer ?
#
loop_
_entity_poly.entity_id
_entity_poly.type
_entity_poly.pdbx_seq_one_letter_code
_entity_poly.pdbx_strand_id
1 'polypeptide(L)'
;MSDQDNSVNTNTRVLKTYQEARLQNIENLRKLVVDAAATLLQEEGPEAVTVRKVAQKMDCSTKIIYSLFVNKEGLAQQLYLEGCKLLANEFEGTPQAADPAQHLLNLGEAFWQFGQRYSSYYKLMFGGAFADFKPDEESMHGTVTAMRQLLTVVSNAQEQGLIPGQYDTESVVRIVWSSLHGVIHLYMGGHLGDVLSAHAVYKQTLSLIAGSLLPNHSA
;
A
#
# COMPACT_ATOMS: atom_id res chain seq x y z
N MET A 1 -15.14 45.39 -45.10
CA MET A 1 -16.35 44.60 -44.78
C MET A 1 -15.88 43.31 -44.16
N SER A 2 -15.63 43.35 -42.85
CA SER A 2 -15.41 42.19 -42.00
C SER A 2 -16.67 42.02 -41.19
N ASP A 3 -17.38 40.90 -41.34
CA ASP A 3 -18.33 40.49 -40.32
C ASP A 3 -17.99 39.08 -39.86
N GLN A 4 -17.88 39.01 -38.54
CA GLN A 4 -17.38 37.94 -37.72
C GLN A 4 -18.22 36.67 -37.87
N ASP A 5 -17.54 35.57 -38.18
CA ASP A 5 -18.06 34.22 -37.91
C ASP A 5 -17.94 33.97 -36.39
N ASN A 6 -19.02 34.26 -35.69
CA ASN A 6 -19.11 34.15 -34.24
C ASN A 6 -19.39 32.69 -33.87
N SER A 7 -18.33 31.87 -33.78
CA SER A 7 -18.44 30.51 -33.27
C SER A 7 -18.71 30.56 -31.77
N VAL A 8 -19.99 30.53 -31.40
CA VAL A 8 -20.45 30.38 -30.02
C VAL A 8 -19.95 29.05 -29.48
N ASN A 9 -18.97 29.12 -28.58
CA ASN A 9 -18.46 27.98 -27.83
C ASN A 9 -19.52 27.59 -26.78
N THR A 10 -20.47 26.74 -27.17
CA THR A 10 -21.49 26.20 -26.28
C THR A 10 -20.84 25.16 -25.38
N ASN A 11 -20.28 25.64 -24.26
CA ASN A 11 -19.84 24.80 -23.16
C ASN A 11 -21.10 24.23 -22.48
N THR A 12 -21.68 23.18 -23.08
CA THR A 12 -22.90 22.52 -22.62
C THR A 12 -22.62 21.90 -21.24
N ARG A 13 -23.06 22.60 -20.20
CA ARG A 13 -22.97 22.14 -18.82
C ARG A 13 -23.92 20.95 -18.65
N VAL A 14 -23.38 19.73 -18.71
CA VAL A 14 -24.15 18.49 -18.51
C VAL A 14 -24.77 18.52 -17.12
N LEU A 15 -26.11 18.51 -17.05
CA LEU A 15 -26.86 18.49 -15.80
C LEU A 15 -26.79 17.08 -15.19
N LYS A 16 -26.33 16.98 -13.93
CA LYS A 16 -26.40 15.73 -13.16
C LYS A 16 -27.80 15.54 -12.60
N THR A 17 -28.25 14.29 -12.55
CA THR A 17 -29.49 13.95 -11.84
C THR A 17 -29.32 14.14 -10.32
N TYR A 18 -30.42 14.30 -9.58
CA TYR A 18 -30.38 14.35 -8.11
C TYR A 18 -29.68 13.11 -7.51
N GLN A 19 -29.92 11.93 -8.10
CA GLN A 19 -29.31 10.68 -7.66
C GLN A 19 -27.78 10.70 -7.84
N GLU A 20 -27.29 11.14 -8.99
CA GLU A 20 -25.86 11.29 -9.27
C GLU A 20 -25.19 12.32 -8.35
N ALA A 21 -25.82 13.48 -8.15
CA ALA A 21 -25.30 14.51 -7.26
C ALA A 21 -25.23 14.02 -5.81
N ARG A 22 -26.27 13.30 -5.35
CA ARG A 22 -26.30 12.70 -4.01
C ARG A 22 -25.20 11.64 -3.84
N LEU A 23 -25.04 10.73 -4.81
CA LEU A 23 -23.99 9.71 -4.76
C LEU A 23 -22.59 10.33 -4.73
N GLN A 24 -22.34 11.32 -5.59
CA GLN A 24 -21.08 12.06 -5.59
C GLN A 24 -20.80 12.73 -4.24
N ASN A 25 -21.81 13.36 -3.63
CA ASN A 25 -21.64 14.01 -2.34
C ASN A 25 -21.36 13.00 -1.21
N ILE A 26 -22.00 11.82 -1.25
CA ILE A 26 -21.70 10.73 -0.32
C ILE A 26 -20.26 10.26 -0.50
N GLU A 27 -19.81 10.03 -1.73
CA GLU A 27 -18.44 9.58 -2.01
C GLU A 27 -17.39 10.61 -1.59
N ASN A 28 -17.64 11.89 -1.87
CA ASN A 28 -16.77 12.98 -1.43
C ASN A 28 -16.69 13.02 0.11
N LEU A 29 -17.83 12.82 0.81
CA LEU A 29 -17.84 12.79 2.26
C LEU A 29 -17.12 11.55 2.82
N ARG A 30 -17.28 10.37 2.19
CA ARG A 30 -16.50 9.17 2.53
C ARG A 30 -15.01 9.46 2.45
N LYS A 31 -14.56 10.06 1.36
CA LYS A 31 -13.16 10.43 1.16
C LYS A 31 -12.65 11.36 2.27
N LEU A 32 -13.38 12.43 2.59
CA LEU A 32 -12.98 13.36 3.65
C LEU A 32 -12.85 12.67 5.02
N VAL A 33 -13.74 11.71 5.32
CA VAL A 33 -13.66 10.91 6.55
C VAL A 33 -12.42 10.01 6.56
N VAL A 34 -12.09 9.38 5.43
CA VAL A 34 -10.86 8.57 5.31
C VAL A 34 -9.63 9.46 5.43
N ASP A 35 -9.59 10.63 4.79
CA ASP A 35 -8.48 11.61 4.89
C ASP A 35 -8.25 12.04 6.36
N ALA A 36 -9.32 12.30 7.12
CA ALA A 36 -9.22 12.60 8.54
C ALA A 36 -8.69 11.42 9.36
N ALA A 37 -9.10 10.19 9.03
CA ALA A 37 -8.62 8.98 9.67
C ALA A 37 -7.15 8.69 9.33
N ALA A 38 -6.73 8.90 8.08
CA ALA A 38 -5.35 8.80 7.62
C ALA A 38 -4.45 9.81 8.33
N THR A 39 -4.96 11.02 8.54
CA THR A 39 -4.24 12.04 9.31
C THR A 39 -4.04 11.59 10.76
N LEU A 40 -5.08 11.07 11.43
CA LEU A 40 -4.95 10.50 12.78
C LEU A 40 -3.98 9.31 12.82
N LEU A 41 -4.03 8.44 11.82
CA LEU A 41 -3.12 7.30 11.67
C LEU A 41 -1.66 7.76 11.62
N GLN A 42 -1.36 8.80 10.85
CA GLN A 42 0.00 9.34 10.71
C GLN A 42 0.45 10.10 11.96
N GLU A 43 -0.41 10.92 12.55
CA GLU A 43 -0.09 11.78 13.70
C GLU A 43 0.04 11.00 15.02
N GLU A 44 -0.86 10.03 15.25
CA GLU A 44 -1.05 9.40 16.55
C GLU A 44 -0.95 7.87 16.52
N GLY A 45 -0.81 7.27 15.33
CA GLY A 45 -0.71 5.83 15.15
C GLY A 45 -2.07 5.12 14.98
N PRO A 46 -2.02 3.83 14.63
CA PRO A 46 -3.22 3.04 14.28
C PRO A 46 -4.24 2.92 15.42
N GLU A 47 -3.79 2.85 16.68
CA GLU A 47 -4.67 2.72 17.84
C GLU A 47 -5.54 3.98 18.06
N ALA A 48 -5.09 5.14 17.58
CA ALA A 48 -5.82 6.40 17.69
C ALA A 48 -6.99 6.52 16.70
N VAL A 49 -7.03 5.70 15.65
CA VAL A 49 -8.09 5.76 14.64
C VAL A 49 -9.38 5.15 15.20
N THR A 50 -10.22 6.01 15.77
CA THR A 50 -11.53 5.65 16.33
C THR A 50 -12.62 6.50 15.72
N VAL A 51 -13.83 5.95 15.59
CA VAL A 51 -15.01 6.69 15.07
C VAL A 51 -15.21 8.01 15.81
N ARG A 52 -14.98 8.03 17.13
CA ARG A 52 -15.11 9.24 17.95
C ARG A 52 -14.06 10.31 17.61
N LYS A 53 -12.77 9.94 17.54
CA LYS A 53 -11.70 10.90 17.19
C LYS A 53 -11.85 11.41 15.76
N VAL A 54 -12.25 10.54 14.83
CA VAL A 54 -12.51 10.93 13.44
C VAL A 54 -13.68 11.91 13.36
N ALA A 55 -14.79 11.63 14.05
CA ALA A 55 -15.94 12.54 14.11
C ALA A 55 -15.57 13.90 14.74
N GLN A 56 -14.75 13.89 15.80
CA GLN A 56 -14.22 15.12 16.41
C GLN A 56 -13.35 15.92 15.45
N LYS A 57 -12.43 15.26 14.72
CA LYS A 57 -11.56 15.93 13.73
C LYS A 57 -12.36 16.49 12.55
N MET A 58 -13.46 15.85 12.20
CA MET A 58 -14.40 16.25 11.15
C MET A 58 -15.45 17.26 11.60
N ASP A 59 -15.46 17.66 12.88
CA ASP A 59 -16.49 18.49 13.52
C ASP A 59 -17.93 18.00 13.22
N CYS A 60 -18.15 16.70 13.39
CA CYS A 60 -19.41 16.06 13.05
C CYS A 60 -19.85 15.05 14.12
N SER A 61 -21.10 14.59 14.01
CA SER A 61 -21.58 13.53 14.90
C SER A 61 -21.04 12.16 14.48
N THR A 62 -20.81 11.26 15.43
CA THR A 62 -20.43 9.86 15.15
C THR A 62 -21.46 9.14 14.27
N LYS A 63 -22.74 9.56 14.30
CA LYS A 63 -23.80 9.03 13.43
C LYS A 63 -23.49 9.21 11.95
N ILE A 64 -22.84 10.31 11.55
CA ILE A 64 -22.45 10.54 10.16
C ILE A 64 -21.42 9.50 9.74
N ILE A 65 -20.41 9.23 10.58
CA ILE A 65 -19.41 8.20 10.30
C ILE A 65 -20.06 6.82 10.18
N TYR A 66 -20.94 6.44 11.11
CA TYR A 66 -21.67 5.16 11.05
C TYR A 66 -22.61 5.05 9.84
N SER A 67 -23.11 6.16 9.31
CA SER A 67 -23.95 6.15 8.10
C SER A 67 -23.15 5.87 6.81
N LEU A 68 -21.84 6.13 6.85
CA LEU A 68 -20.92 5.92 5.73
C LEU A 68 -20.20 4.58 5.88
N PHE A 69 -19.73 4.27 7.09
CA PHE A 69 -18.96 3.06 7.40
C PHE A 69 -19.76 2.25 8.42
N VAL A 70 -20.10 1.02 8.04
CA VAL A 70 -20.93 0.13 8.87
C VAL A 70 -20.35 -0.01 10.29
N ASN A 71 -19.02 0.03 10.42
CA ASN A 71 -18.29 -0.14 11.67
C ASN A 71 -16.85 0.44 11.57
N LYS A 72 -16.05 0.27 12.64
CA LYS A 72 -14.65 0.71 12.69
C LYS A 72 -13.80 -0.03 11.65
N GLU A 73 -14.14 -1.27 11.39
CA GLU A 73 -13.47 -2.17 10.45
C GLU A 73 -13.58 -1.65 9.02
N GLY A 74 -14.72 -1.08 8.62
CA GLY A 74 -14.88 -0.47 7.30
C GLY A 74 -13.97 0.75 7.10
N LEU A 75 -13.67 1.51 8.16
CA LEU A 75 -12.69 2.60 8.08
C LEU A 75 -11.25 2.07 8.02
N ALA A 76 -10.93 1.05 8.82
CA ALA A 76 -9.63 0.38 8.78
C ALA A 76 -9.36 -0.25 7.40
N GLN A 77 -10.38 -0.83 6.77
CA GLN A 77 -10.31 -1.39 5.42
C GLN A 77 -9.94 -0.32 4.39
N GLN A 78 -10.57 0.86 4.42
CA GLN A 78 -10.22 1.93 3.49
C GLN A 78 -8.78 2.42 3.68
N LEU A 79 -8.33 2.56 4.93
CA LEU A 79 -6.94 2.92 5.22
C LEU A 79 -5.96 1.80 4.79
N TYR A 80 -6.36 0.53 4.91
CA TYR A 80 -5.57 -0.60 4.42
C TYR A 80 -5.39 -0.50 2.91
N LEU A 81 -6.47 -0.24 2.16
CA LEU A 81 -6.44 -0.07 0.71
C LEU A 81 -5.61 1.16 0.29
N GLU A 82 -5.62 2.24 1.05
CA GLU A 82 -4.69 3.37 0.85
C GLU A 82 -3.24 2.94 1.08
N GLY A 83 -2.97 2.15 2.12
CA GLY A 83 -1.66 1.56 2.36
C GLY A 83 -1.19 0.69 1.19
N CYS A 84 -2.08 -0.13 0.61
CA CYS A 84 -1.78 -0.89 -0.61
C CYS A 84 -1.40 0.03 -1.78
N LYS A 85 -2.11 1.15 -1.98
CA LYS A 85 -1.79 2.12 -3.04
C LYS A 85 -0.43 2.79 -2.81
N LEU A 86 -0.12 3.16 -1.56
CA LEU A 86 1.18 3.73 -1.20
C LEU A 86 2.31 2.74 -1.46
N LEU A 87 2.13 1.47 -1.08
CA LEU A 87 3.10 0.41 -1.34
C LEU A 87 3.27 0.17 -2.86
N ALA A 88 2.17 0.12 -3.61
CA ALA A 88 2.21 -0.02 -5.06
C ALA A 88 3.01 1.12 -5.70
N ASN A 89 2.80 2.36 -5.25
CA ASN A 89 3.53 3.53 -5.75
C ASN A 89 5.04 3.48 -5.44
N GLU A 90 5.43 2.98 -4.26
CA GLU A 90 6.86 2.81 -3.93
C GLU A 90 7.54 1.77 -4.83
N PHE A 91 6.85 0.67 -5.15
CA PHE A 91 7.34 -0.28 -6.16
C PHE A 91 7.34 0.33 -7.57
N GLU A 92 6.27 1.00 -7.99
CA GLU A 92 6.21 1.68 -9.29
C GLU A 92 7.31 2.73 -9.49
N GLY A 93 7.73 3.41 -8.43
CA GLY A 93 8.85 4.34 -8.44
C GLY A 93 10.24 3.68 -8.46
N THR A 94 10.32 2.35 -8.33
CA THR A 94 11.58 1.62 -8.25
C THR A 94 12.24 1.50 -9.65
N PRO A 95 13.53 1.85 -9.79
CA PRO A 95 14.24 1.70 -11.05
C PRO A 95 14.27 0.25 -11.53
N GLN A 96 13.81 0.03 -12.75
CA GLN A 96 13.93 -1.28 -13.40
C GLN A 96 15.41 -1.61 -13.64
N ALA A 97 15.80 -2.84 -13.31
CA ALA A 97 17.09 -3.39 -13.68
C ALA A 97 16.91 -4.54 -14.68
N ALA A 98 17.87 -4.67 -15.61
CA ALA A 98 17.91 -5.77 -16.58
C ALA A 98 18.27 -7.11 -15.90
N ASP A 99 19.15 -7.07 -14.90
CA ASP A 99 19.43 -8.20 -14.04
C ASP A 99 18.27 -8.41 -13.04
N PRO A 100 17.60 -9.58 -13.06
CA PRO A 100 16.52 -9.89 -12.12
C PRO A 100 16.96 -9.86 -10.66
N ALA A 101 18.23 -10.18 -10.36
CA ALA A 101 18.73 -10.15 -8.98
C ALA A 101 18.79 -8.70 -8.49
N GLN A 102 19.42 -7.81 -9.24
CA GLN A 102 19.43 -6.39 -8.93
C GLN A 102 18.01 -5.79 -8.87
N HIS A 103 17.08 -6.21 -9.73
CA HIS A 103 15.70 -5.73 -9.69
C HIS A 103 14.99 -6.14 -8.39
N LEU A 104 15.16 -7.40 -7.97
CA LEU A 104 14.66 -7.91 -6.69
C LEU A 104 15.26 -7.14 -5.50
N LEU A 105 16.56 -6.83 -5.54
CA LEU A 105 17.22 -6.01 -4.52
C LEU A 105 16.61 -4.60 -4.44
N ASN A 106 16.35 -3.96 -5.58
CA ASN A 106 15.75 -2.62 -5.64
C ASN A 106 14.33 -2.63 -5.06
N LEU A 107 13.51 -3.61 -5.41
CA LEU A 107 12.15 -3.76 -4.86
C LEU A 107 12.17 -4.04 -3.35
N GLY A 108 13.10 -4.87 -2.87
CA GLY A 108 13.27 -5.09 -1.44
C GLY A 108 13.66 -3.80 -0.71
N GLU A 109 14.57 -2.99 -1.25
CA GLU A 109 14.89 -1.69 -0.66
C GLU A 109 13.68 -0.75 -0.63
N ALA A 110 12.87 -0.71 -1.70
CA ALA A 110 11.63 0.06 -1.71
C ALA A 110 10.64 -0.41 -0.63
N PHE A 111 10.57 -1.71 -0.37
CA PHE A 111 9.74 -2.25 0.72
C PHE A 111 10.23 -1.82 2.12
N TRP A 112 11.55 -1.78 2.33
CA TRP A 112 12.13 -1.18 3.54
C TRP A 112 11.75 0.30 3.69
N GLN A 113 11.92 1.08 2.62
CA GLN A 113 11.58 2.51 2.62
C GLN A 113 10.09 2.74 2.90
N PHE A 114 9.20 1.91 2.37
CA PHE A 114 7.78 1.92 2.71
C PHE A 114 7.55 1.73 4.22
N GLY A 115 8.18 0.72 4.82
CA GLY A 115 8.07 0.45 6.26
C GLY A 115 8.55 1.60 7.15
N GLN A 116 9.52 2.38 6.68
CA GLN A 116 10.07 3.53 7.39
C GLN A 116 9.23 4.79 7.19
N ARG A 117 8.98 5.15 5.93
CA ARG A 117 8.29 6.37 5.53
C ARG A 117 6.81 6.36 5.90
N TYR A 118 6.17 5.19 5.79
CA TYR A 118 4.75 5.00 6.08
C TYR A 118 4.54 4.01 7.23
N SER A 119 5.35 4.13 8.30
CA SER A 119 5.35 3.19 9.43
C SER A 119 3.97 2.97 10.07
N SER A 120 3.11 4.00 10.15
CA SER A 120 1.74 3.85 10.65
C SER A 120 0.87 2.98 9.73
N TYR A 121 0.97 3.16 8.40
CA TYR A 121 0.29 2.29 7.44
C TYR A 121 0.86 0.87 7.48
N TYR A 122 2.17 0.71 7.59
CA TYR A 122 2.78 -0.61 7.75
C TYR A 122 2.22 -1.33 8.99
N LYS A 123 2.14 -0.64 10.14
CA LYS A 123 1.58 -1.20 11.38
C LYS A 123 0.08 -1.54 11.25
N LEU A 124 -0.69 -0.68 10.58
CA LEU A 124 -2.09 -0.96 10.25
C LEU A 124 -2.22 -2.23 9.40
N MET A 125 -1.41 -2.35 8.34
CA MET A 125 -1.53 -3.43 7.36
C MET A 125 -1.01 -4.77 7.88
N PHE A 126 0.09 -4.75 8.64
CA PHE A 126 0.85 -5.96 8.95
C PHE A 126 1.13 -6.15 10.45
N GLY A 127 1.08 -5.08 11.24
CA GLY A 127 1.46 -5.07 12.65
C GLY A 127 0.36 -5.52 13.62
N GLY A 128 -0.83 -5.89 13.13
CA GLY A 128 -1.95 -6.31 13.98
C GLY A 128 -2.51 -5.20 14.88
N ALA A 129 -2.27 -3.93 14.54
CA ALA A 129 -2.66 -2.79 15.37
C ALA A 129 -4.17 -2.62 15.56
N PHE A 130 -4.97 -3.28 14.73
CA PHE A 130 -6.42 -3.38 14.89
C PHE A 130 -6.76 -4.82 15.23
N ALA A 131 -6.89 -5.12 16.53
CA ALA A 131 -7.07 -6.48 17.05
C ALA A 131 -8.19 -7.28 16.37
N ASP A 132 -9.29 -6.62 15.98
CA ASP A 132 -10.46 -7.24 15.36
C ASP A 132 -10.50 -7.10 13.83
N PHE A 133 -9.60 -6.31 13.23
CA PHE A 133 -9.56 -6.13 11.78
C PHE A 133 -8.80 -7.29 11.14
N LYS A 134 -9.51 -8.05 10.32
CA LYS A 134 -8.94 -9.04 9.41
C LYS A 134 -9.15 -8.54 7.98
N PRO A 135 -8.08 -8.40 7.18
CA PRO A 135 -8.21 -8.07 5.77
C PRO A 135 -9.19 -9.03 5.09
N ASP A 136 -10.21 -8.47 4.46
CA ASP A 136 -11.20 -9.22 3.68
C ASP A 136 -10.69 -9.47 2.26
N GLU A 137 -11.53 -10.08 1.42
CA GLU A 137 -11.15 -10.42 0.04
C GLU A 137 -10.68 -9.21 -0.77
N GLU A 138 -11.37 -8.07 -0.65
CA GLU A 138 -10.99 -6.82 -1.33
C GLU A 138 -9.62 -6.32 -0.85
N SER A 139 -9.40 -6.32 0.46
CA SER A 139 -8.11 -5.94 1.06
C SER A 139 -6.98 -6.86 0.58
N MET A 140 -7.23 -8.16 0.53
CA MET A 140 -6.26 -9.14 0.03
C MET A 140 -5.95 -8.92 -1.45
N HIS A 141 -6.95 -8.60 -2.26
CA HIS A 141 -6.75 -8.24 -3.67
C HIS A 141 -5.94 -6.94 -3.83
N GLY A 142 -6.15 -5.96 -2.95
CA GLY A 142 -5.34 -4.74 -2.86
C GLY A 142 -3.86 -5.05 -2.61
N THR A 143 -3.57 -5.96 -1.68
CA THR A 143 -2.19 -6.41 -1.42
C THR A 143 -1.58 -7.15 -2.60
N VAL A 144 -2.31 -8.06 -3.25
CA VAL A 144 -1.83 -8.73 -4.48
C VAL A 144 -1.51 -7.71 -5.57
N THR A 145 -2.37 -6.70 -5.74
CA THR A 145 -2.15 -5.62 -6.71
C THR A 145 -0.89 -4.82 -6.37
N ALA A 146 -0.68 -4.47 -5.10
CA ALA A 146 0.52 -3.79 -4.67
C ALA A 146 1.78 -4.62 -4.95
N MET A 147 1.72 -5.94 -4.75
CA MET A 147 2.85 -6.86 -4.94
C MET A 147 3.09 -7.26 -6.41
N ARG A 148 2.33 -6.73 -7.36
CA ARG A 148 2.35 -7.16 -8.78
C ARG A 148 3.75 -7.13 -9.39
N GLN A 149 4.54 -6.09 -9.13
CA GLN A 149 5.88 -6.00 -9.72
C GLN A 149 6.81 -7.10 -9.24
N LEU A 150 6.75 -7.44 -7.95
CA LEU A 150 7.54 -8.54 -7.39
C LEU A 150 7.12 -9.88 -8.00
N LEU A 151 5.81 -10.11 -8.16
CA LEU A 151 5.29 -11.29 -8.86
C LEU A 151 5.81 -11.36 -10.30
N THR A 152 5.80 -10.25 -11.03
CA THR A 152 6.31 -10.19 -12.41
C THR A 152 7.82 -10.49 -12.49
N VAL A 153 8.64 -9.91 -11.61
CA VAL A 153 10.09 -10.17 -11.59
C VAL A 153 10.39 -11.65 -11.34
N VAL A 154 9.72 -12.26 -10.36
CA VAL A 154 9.89 -13.68 -10.05
C VAL A 154 9.39 -14.57 -11.20
N SER A 155 8.21 -14.29 -11.76
CA SER A 155 7.64 -15.04 -12.89
C SER A 155 8.58 -15.03 -14.09
N ASN A 156 9.07 -13.85 -14.48
CA ASN A 156 9.97 -13.70 -15.63
C ASN A 156 11.29 -14.43 -15.41
N ALA A 157 11.84 -14.40 -14.19
CA ALA A 157 13.06 -15.13 -13.85
C ALA A 157 12.84 -16.65 -13.87
N GLN A 158 11.66 -17.15 -13.50
CA GLN A 158 11.30 -18.56 -13.62
C GLN A 158 11.13 -18.99 -15.07
N GLU A 159 10.46 -18.19 -15.90
CA GLU A 159 10.30 -18.44 -17.35
C GLU A 159 11.64 -18.51 -18.09
N GLN A 160 12.63 -17.71 -17.64
CA GLN A 160 14.00 -17.72 -18.15
C GLN A 160 14.86 -18.85 -17.56
N GLY A 161 14.32 -19.65 -16.64
CA GLY A 161 15.05 -20.74 -15.96
C GLY A 161 16.11 -20.26 -14.96
N LEU A 162 16.08 -18.99 -14.56
CA LEU A 162 17.03 -18.40 -13.60
C LEU A 162 16.69 -18.75 -12.16
N ILE A 163 15.39 -18.85 -11.85
CA ILE A 163 14.89 -19.39 -10.59
C ILE A 163 14.36 -20.81 -10.87
N PRO A 164 14.78 -21.84 -10.11
CA PRO A 164 14.26 -23.18 -10.27
C PRO A 164 12.73 -23.24 -10.16
N GLY A 165 12.06 -23.82 -11.16
CA GLY A 165 10.60 -23.96 -11.23
C GLY A 165 10.00 -25.01 -10.27
N GLN A 166 10.70 -25.35 -9.18
CA GLN A 166 10.24 -26.33 -8.18
C GLN A 166 9.14 -25.78 -7.27
N TYR A 167 9.06 -24.45 -7.14
CA TYR A 167 8.03 -23.73 -6.39
C TYR A 167 7.27 -22.82 -7.33
N ASP A 168 5.96 -22.63 -7.10
CA ASP A 168 5.18 -21.65 -7.85
C ASP A 168 5.62 -20.20 -7.50
N THR A 169 5.33 -19.26 -8.40
CA THR A 169 5.73 -17.86 -8.28
C THR A 169 5.24 -17.23 -6.97
N GLU A 170 4.01 -17.51 -6.55
CA GLU A 170 3.46 -16.94 -5.32
C GLU A 170 4.19 -17.46 -4.09
N SER A 171 4.52 -18.75 -4.04
CA SER A 171 5.30 -19.35 -2.96
C SER A 171 6.67 -18.68 -2.83
N VAL A 172 7.39 -18.48 -3.94
CA VAL A 172 8.68 -17.78 -3.93
C VAL A 172 8.53 -16.34 -3.41
N VAL A 173 7.52 -15.60 -3.90
CA VAL A 173 7.24 -14.24 -3.42
C VAL A 173 6.91 -14.22 -1.93
N ARG A 174 6.10 -15.16 -1.43
CA ARG A 174 5.76 -15.26 0.01
C ARG A 174 6.99 -15.56 0.87
N ILE A 175 7.94 -16.36 0.40
CA ILE A 175 9.20 -16.64 1.10
C ILE A 175 10.04 -15.37 1.23
N VAL A 176 10.24 -14.64 0.14
CA VAL A 176 10.96 -13.36 0.15
C VAL A 176 10.25 -12.40 1.11
N TRP A 177 8.94 -12.20 0.91
CA TRP A 177 8.17 -11.20 1.62
C TRP A 177 8.09 -11.46 3.13
N SER A 178 7.83 -12.71 3.54
CA SER A 178 7.79 -13.11 4.95
C SER A 178 9.12 -12.89 5.66
N SER A 179 10.25 -13.17 4.99
CA SER A 179 11.59 -12.95 5.53
C SER A 179 11.85 -11.47 5.79
N LEU A 180 11.50 -10.60 4.84
CA LEU A 180 11.66 -9.15 4.97
C LEU A 180 10.72 -8.57 6.06
N HIS A 181 9.50 -9.07 6.16
CA HIS A 181 8.59 -8.75 7.25
C HIS A 181 9.17 -9.06 8.62
N GLY A 182 9.82 -10.23 8.77
CA GLY A 182 10.43 -10.65 10.03
C GLY A 182 11.46 -9.63 10.52
N VAL A 183 12.34 -9.16 9.62
CA VAL A 183 13.34 -8.14 9.97
C VAL A 183 12.68 -6.82 10.38
N ILE A 184 11.71 -6.33 9.60
CA ILE A 184 11.01 -5.08 9.91
C ILE A 184 10.27 -5.18 11.25
N HIS A 185 9.57 -6.28 11.51
CA HIS A 185 8.85 -6.47 12.78
C HIS A 185 9.79 -6.58 13.98
N LEU A 186 10.90 -7.30 13.84
CA LEU A 186 11.91 -7.37 14.91
C LEU A 186 12.54 -6.01 15.19
N TYR A 187 12.81 -5.22 14.14
CA TYR A 187 13.26 -3.83 14.28
C TYR A 187 12.22 -2.96 14.99
N MET A 188 10.97 -2.97 14.54
CA MET A 188 9.88 -2.22 15.18
C MET A 188 9.66 -2.61 16.64
N GLY A 189 9.89 -3.88 16.97
CA GLY A 189 9.87 -4.40 18.34
C GLY A 189 11.12 -4.09 19.17
N GLY A 190 12.13 -3.41 18.61
CA GLY A 190 13.36 -3.01 19.31
C GLY A 190 14.42 -4.11 19.43
N HIS A 191 14.28 -5.23 18.72
CA HIS A 191 15.17 -6.40 18.85
C HIS A 191 16.45 -6.29 18.01
N LEU A 192 16.51 -5.37 17.05
CA LEU A 192 17.62 -5.23 16.10
C LEU A 192 18.47 -3.96 16.30
N GLY A 193 18.30 -3.27 17.43
CA GLY A 193 19.04 -2.05 17.74
C GLY A 193 18.54 -0.84 16.94
N ASP A 194 19.46 -0.02 16.44
CA ASP A 194 19.13 1.18 15.67
C ASP A 194 18.77 0.87 14.22
N VAL A 195 18.28 1.90 13.51
CA VAL A 195 17.85 1.79 12.10
C VAL A 195 18.96 1.31 11.17
N LEU A 196 20.21 1.68 11.44
CA LEU A 196 21.36 1.32 10.61
C LEU A 196 21.69 -0.17 10.76
N SER A 197 21.68 -0.66 12.00
CA SER A 197 21.90 -2.06 12.33
C SER A 197 20.80 -2.94 11.77
N ALA A 198 19.54 -2.53 11.94
CA ALA A 198 18.40 -3.23 11.37
C ALA A 198 18.40 -3.25 9.84
N HIS A 199 18.73 -2.12 9.19
CA HIS A 199 18.85 -2.07 7.72
C HIS A 199 20.00 -2.94 7.21
N ALA A 200 21.11 -3.03 7.94
CA ALA A 200 22.20 -3.94 7.59
C ALA A 200 21.74 -5.40 7.60
N VAL A 201 21.01 -5.83 8.64
CA VAL A 201 20.39 -7.17 8.69
C VAL A 201 19.42 -7.36 7.53
N TYR A 202 18.55 -6.37 7.27
CA TYR A 202 17.57 -6.41 6.18
C TYR A 202 18.23 -6.66 4.82
N LYS A 203 19.25 -5.86 4.49
CA LYS A 203 20.00 -6.00 3.24
C LYS A 203 20.69 -7.35 3.14
N GLN A 204 21.31 -7.83 4.22
CA GLN A 204 21.97 -9.13 4.22
C GLN A 204 20.96 -10.27 4.01
N THR A 205 19.81 -10.23 4.69
CA THR A 205 18.71 -11.18 4.47
C THR A 205 18.26 -11.17 3.01
N LEU A 206 18.03 -9.99 2.44
CA LEU A 206 17.62 -9.84 1.05
C LEU A 206 18.68 -10.36 0.07
N SER A 207 19.96 -10.03 0.27
CA SER A 207 21.06 -10.50 -0.57
C SER A 207 21.24 -12.03 -0.50
N LEU A 208 21.12 -12.64 0.68
CA LEU A 208 21.20 -14.09 0.84
C LEU A 208 20.05 -14.81 0.11
N ILE A 209 18.83 -14.29 0.24
CA ILE A 209 17.67 -14.84 -0.46
C ILE A 209 17.82 -14.65 -1.98
N ALA A 210 18.18 -13.45 -2.44
CA ALA A 210 18.39 -13.17 -3.86
C ALA A 210 19.48 -14.06 -4.45
N GLY A 211 20.63 -14.22 -3.77
CA GLY A 211 21.71 -15.11 -4.21
C GLY A 211 21.31 -16.59 -4.21
N SER A 212 20.44 -17.02 -3.28
CA SER A 212 19.91 -18.38 -3.28
C SER A 212 18.91 -18.63 -4.42
N LEU A 213 18.12 -17.63 -4.79
CA LEU A 213 17.13 -17.73 -5.88
C LEU A 213 17.79 -17.57 -7.25
N LEU A 214 18.82 -16.73 -7.36
CA LEU A 214 19.46 -16.29 -8.60
C LEU A 214 21.00 -16.45 -8.51
N PRO A 215 21.52 -17.69 -8.37
CA PRO A 215 22.93 -17.94 -8.03
C PRO A 215 23.94 -17.55 -9.11
N ASN A 216 23.52 -17.28 -10.35
CA ASN A 216 24.41 -17.05 -11.49
C ASN A 216 24.52 -15.57 -11.93
N HIS A 217 24.01 -14.61 -11.14
CA HIS A 217 24.02 -13.18 -11.50
C HIS A 217 24.70 -12.24 -10.50
N SER A 218 25.21 -12.77 -9.39
CA SER A 218 26.14 -12.03 -8.53
C SER A 218 27.58 -12.23 -9.01
N ALA A 219 27.99 -11.45 -10.01
CA ALA A 219 29.39 -11.27 -10.41
C ALA A 219 29.66 -9.78 -10.66
#